data_AF-X0VRU7-F1
#
_entry.id   AF-X0VRU7-F1
#
_cell.length_a   1.000
_cell.length_b   1.000
_cell.length_c   1.000
_cell.angle_alpha   90.00
_cell.angle_beta   90.00
_cell.angle_gamma   90.00
#
_symmetry.space_group_name_H-M   'P 1'
#
loop_
_entity.id
_entity.type
_entity.pdbx_description
1 polymer ?
#
loop_
_entity_poly.entity_id
_entity_poly.type
_entity_poly.pdbx_seq_one_letter_code
_entity_poly.pdbx_strand_id
1 'polypeptide(L)'
;MKRVQLINAGVPEGCVREAMSSIGQVARYGKKDDLRHVSQTIKDIVAEPEKYDRSTGSQWYRLAEALLREKRVAEQFAQHDPVRFSQWGTDIDPKALHQMYNACELPIASKAAVMPDAHLGYGVPIGCVLATENTVIPNAVGVDIACRMKLTVFDIGWELFHHRTLPFRDVLLNETRFGPGCAFGPGERQHPIMDDERWKALKVLKNVRDLAASQL
;
A
#
# COMPACT_ATOMS: atom_id res chain seq x y z
N MET A 1 2.95 -9.94 -30.15
CA MET A 1 2.64 -8.51 -30.33
C MET A 1 3.40 -7.69 -29.29
N LYS A 2 3.85 -6.48 -29.64
CA LYS A 2 4.51 -5.54 -28.72
C LYS A 2 3.46 -4.69 -27.98
N ARG A 3 3.84 -4.09 -26.84
CA ARG A 3 3.00 -3.19 -26.02
C ARG A 3 2.17 -2.19 -26.83
N VAL A 4 2.83 -1.42 -27.71
CA VAL A 4 2.17 -0.40 -28.55
C VAL A 4 1.07 -1.00 -29.43
N GLN A 5 1.27 -2.20 -29.96
CA GLN A 5 0.28 -2.88 -30.80
C GLN A 5 -0.95 -3.32 -30.00
N LEU A 6 -0.78 -3.65 -28.71
CA LEU A 6 -1.88 -4.02 -27.83
C LEU A 6 -2.72 -2.81 -27.45
N ILE A 7 -2.05 -1.69 -27.12
CA ILE A 7 -2.73 -0.42 -26.83
C ILE A 7 -3.52 0.05 -28.06
N ASN A 8 -2.92 0.00 -29.25
CA ASN A 8 -3.60 0.35 -30.50
C ASN A 8 -4.76 -0.62 -30.85
N ALA A 9 -4.78 -1.82 -30.26
CA ALA A 9 -5.89 -2.77 -30.37
C ALA A 9 -6.99 -2.54 -29.31
N GLY A 10 -6.86 -1.49 -28.48
CA GLY A 10 -7.84 -1.11 -27.47
C GLY A 10 -7.61 -1.71 -26.09
N VAL A 11 -6.48 -2.40 -25.85
CA VAL A 11 -6.16 -2.93 -24.52
C VAL A 11 -5.74 -1.78 -23.59
N PRO A 12 -6.44 -1.55 -22.45
CA PRO A 12 -6.04 -0.55 -21.47
C PRO A 12 -4.62 -0.80 -20.94
N GLU A 13 -3.92 0.27 -20.55
CA GLU A 13 -2.53 0.16 -20.09
C GLU A 13 -2.38 -0.79 -18.90
N GLY A 14 -3.35 -0.78 -17.97
CA GLY A 14 -3.41 -1.70 -16.82
C GLY A 14 -3.64 -3.17 -17.17
N CYS A 15 -4.06 -3.49 -18.40
CA CYS A 15 -4.35 -4.86 -18.87
C CYS A 15 -3.28 -5.42 -19.81
N VAL A 16 -2.25 -4.64 -20.16
CA VAL A 16 -1.21 -5.05 -21.13
C VAL A 16 -0.47 -6.31 -20.69
N ARG A 17 -0.18 -6.45 -19.39
CA ARG A 17 0.57 -7.59 -18.86
C ARG A 17 -0.24 -8.88 -19.03
N GLU A 18 -1.53 -8.83 -18.72
CA GLU A 18 -2.48 -9.94 -18.83
C GLU A 18 -2.71 -10.30 -20.31
N ALA A 19 -2.75 -9.31 -21.21
CA ALA A 19 -2.77 -9.54 -22.64
C ALA A 19 -1.52 -10.28 -23.12
N MET A 20 -0.32 -9.84 -22.72
CA MET A 20 0.93 -10.51 -23.06
C MET A 20 1.01 -11.93 -22.49
N SER A 21 0.56 -12.12 -21.25
CA SER A 21 0.50 -13.44 -20.61
C SER A 21 -0.44 -14.38 -21.36
N SER A 22 -1.61 -13.90 -21.75
CA SER A 22 -2.61 -14.68 -22.50
C SER A 22 -2.11 -15.06 -23.89
N ILE A 23 -1.44 -14.15 -24.61
CA ILE A 23 -0.76 -14.48 -25.88
C ILE A 23 0.27 -15.60 -25.67
N GLY A 24 1.09 -15.49 -24.62
CA GLY A 24 2.10 -16.49 -24.30
C GLY A 24 1.50 -17.87 -23.98
N GLN A 25 0.35 -17.89 -23.30
CA GLN A 25 -0.39 -19.12 -22.99
C GLN A 25 -0.97 -19.76 -24.25
N VAL A 26 -1.60 -18.98 -25.11
CA VAL A 26 -2.14 -19.45 -26.40
C VAL A 26 -1.02 -19.93 -27.31
N ALA A 27 0.15 -19.29 -27.30
CA ALA A 27 1.29 -19.74 -28.09
C ALA A 27 1.86 -21.09 -27.62
N ARG A 28 1.72 -21.43 -26.34
CA ARG A 28 2.21 -22.68 -25.76
C ARG A 28 1.21 -23.83 -25.84
N TYR A 29 -0.08 -23.55 -25.64
CA TYR A 29 -1.12 -24.56 -25.43
C TYR A 29 -2.30 -24.45 -26.39
N GLY A 30 -2.39 -23.37 -27.17
CA GLY A 30 -3.45 -23.14 -28.16
C GLY A 30 -3.21 -23.86 -29.48
N LYS A 31 -4.20 -23.80 -30.38
CA LYS A 31 -4.05 -24.31 -31.74
C LYS A 31 -3.20 -23.34 -32.56
N LYS A 32 -2.45 -23.86 -33.55
CA LYS A 32 -1.61 -23.01 -34.43
C LYS A 32 -2.41 -21.92 -35.15
N ASP A 33 -3.68 -22.16 -35.46
CA ASP A 33 -4.55 -21.18 -36.11
C ASP A 33 -4.97 -20.04 -35.17
N ASP A 34 -5.00 -20.26 -33.85
CA ASP A 34 -5.33 -19.23 -32.86
C ASP A 34 -4.29 -18.09 -32.85
N LEU A 35 -3.07 -18.37 -33.34
CA LEU A 35 -2.01 -17.38 -33.47
C LEU A 35 -2.06 -16.54 -34.76
N ARG A 36 -2.78 -17.00 -35.80
CA ARG A 36 -2.84 -16.31 -37.10
C ARG A 36 -3.64 -15.02 -37.04
N HIS A 37 -4.61 -14.94 -36.13
CA HIS A 37 -5.54 -13.82 -36.01
C HIS A 37 -5.50 -13.13 -34.64
N VAL A 38 -4.40 -13.26 -33.88
CA VAL A 38 -4.28 -12.73 -32.50
C VAL A 38 -4.67 -11.26 -32.39
N SER A 39 -4.27 -10.43 -33.36
CA SER A 39 -4.62 -9.01 -33.35
C SER A 39 -6.13 -8.78 -33.43
N GLN A 40 -6.83 -9.56 -34.26
CA GLN A 40 -8.28 -9.49 -34.37
C GLN A 40 -8.95 -10.07 -33.12
N THR A 41 -8.50 -11.24 -32.67
CA THR A 41 -9.02 -11.87 -31.45
C THR A 41 -8.92 -10.95 -30.24
N ILE A 42 -7.83 -10.20 -30.09
CA ILE A 42 -7.69 -9.22 -29.00
C ILE A 42 -8.71 -8.09 -29.11
N LYS A 43 -8.96 -7.58 -30.32
CA LYS A 43 -10.01 -6.57 -30.54
C LYS A 43 -11.39 -7.11 -30.20
N ASP A 44 -11.67 -8.36 -30.56
CA ASP A 44 -12.95 -9.02 -30.26
C ASP A 44 -13.12 -9.17 -28.74
N ILE A 45 -12.06 -9.58 -28.03
CA ILE A 45 -12.06 -9.67 -26.56
C ILE A 45 -12.23 -8.29 -25.90
N VAL A 46 -11.59 -7.24 -26.44
CA VAL A 46 -11.76 -5.87 -25.93
C VAL A 46 -13.19 -5.37 -26.12
N ALA A 47 -13.82 -5.71 -27.25
CA ALA A 47 -15.18 -5.31 -27.56
C ALA A 47 -16.22 -6.06 -26.70
N GLU A 48 -16.03 -7.36 -26.48
CA GLU A 48 -17.00 -8.24 -25.80
C GLU A 48 -16.30 -9.20 -24.81
N PRO A 49 -15.65 -8.69 -23.75
CA PRO A 49 -14.88 -9.51 -22.82
C PRO A 49 -15.74 -10.54 -22.08
N GLU A 50 -17.04 -10.28 -21.91
CA GLU A 50 -18.00 -11.17 -21.24
C GLU A 50 -18.12 -12.56 -21.93
N LYS A 51 -17.79 -12.66 -23.23
CA LYS A 51 -17.85 -13.92 -23.99
C LYS A 51 -16.71 -14.90 -23.68
N TYR A 52 -15.65 -14.43 -23.03
CA TYR A 52 -14.41 -15.18 -22.84
C TYR A 52 -14.22 -15.59 -21.38
N ASP A 53 -15.28 -16.10 -20.72
CA ASP A 53 -15.21 -16.51 -19.33
C ASP A 53 -14.40 -17.81 -19.12
N ARG A 54 -13.89 -18.01 -17.91
CA ARG A 54 -13.15 -19.22 -17.53
C ARG A 54 -13.98 -20.50 -17.70
N SER A 55 -15.30 -20.45 -17.49
CA SER A 55 -16.20 -21.61 -17.65
C SER A 55 -16.33 -22.09 -19.09
N THR A 56 -16.05 -21.21 -20.08
CA THR A 56 -16.08 -21.55 -21.50
C THR A 56 -14.84 -22.35 -21.95
N GLY A 57 -13.84 -22.52 -21.08
CA GLY A 57 -12.56 -23.12 -21.43
C GLY A 57 -11.68 -22.24 -22.32
N SER A 58 -12.06 -20.97 -22.51
CA SER A 58 -11.29 -20.00 -23.29
C SER A 58 -9.87 -19.83 -22.73
N GLN A 59 -8.86 -19.87 -23.59
CA GLN A 59 -7.47 -19.57 -23.20
C GLN A 59 -7.23 -18.07 -22.95
N TRP A 60 -8.20 -17.22 -23.28
CA TRP A 60 -8.14 -15.77 -23.16
C TRP A 60 -8.81 -15.21 -21.90
N TYR A 61 -9.34 -16.08 -21.03
CA TYR A 61 -10.14 -15.66 -19.87
C TYR A 61 -9.44 -14.67 -18.95
N ARG A 62 -8.11 -14.76 -18.81
CA ARG A 62 -7.34 -13.84 -17.97
C ARG A 62 -7.35 -12.40 -18.48
N LEU A 63 -7.29 -12.22 -19.81
CA LEU A 63 -7.39 -10.90 -20.43
C LEU A 63 -8.82 -10.37 -20.26
N ALA A 64 -9.83 -11.21 -20.51
CA ALA A 64 -11.22 -10.84 -20.34
C ALA A 64 -11.57 -10.44 -18.89
N GLU A 65 -11.15 -11.22 -17.89
CA GLU A 65 -11.31 -10.89 -16.47
C GLU A 65 -10.64 -9.57 -16.11
N ALA A 66 -9.45 -9.30 -16.67
CA ALA A 66 -8.74 -8.04 -16.44
C ALA A 66 -9.50 -6.84 -17.03
N LEU A 67 -10.02 -6.97 -18.26
CA LEU A 67 -10.82 -5.94 -18.92
C LEU A 67 -12.13 -5.67 -18.17
N LEU A 68 -12.83 -6.72 -17.73
CA LEU A 68 -14.06 -6.60 -16.94
C LEU A 68 -13.79 -5.93 -15.58
N ARG A 69 -12.65 -6.23 -14.96
CA ARG A 69 -12.21 -5.55 -13.74
C ARG A 69 -11.95 -4.06 -13.99
N GLU A 70 -11.23 -3.72 -15.06
CA GLU A 70 -10.94 -2.33 -15.42
C GLU A 70 -12.23 -1.53 -15.68
N LYS A 71 -13.17 -2.12 -16.43
CA LYS A 71 -14.49 -1.54 -16.69
C LYS A 71 -15.27 -1.28 -15.40
N ARG A 72 -15.30 -2.26 -14.48
CA ARG A 72 -15.96 -2.12 -13.18
C ARG A 72 -15.34 -0.98 -12.35
N VAL A 73 -14.01 -0.88 -12.33
CA VAL A 73 -13.32 0.20 -11.64
C VAL A 73 -13.71 1.54 -12.27
N ALA A 74 -13.66 1.68 -13.59
CA ALA A 74 -14.06 2.92 -14.27
C ALA A 74 -15.52 3.32 -13.96
N GLU A 75 -16.43 2.35 -13.91
CA GLU A 75 -17.84 2.56 -13.52
C GLU A 75 -17.95 3.04 -12.06
N GLN A 76 -17.18 2.48 -11.13
CA GLN A 76 -17.15 2.92 -9.73
C GLN A 76 -16.68 4.37 -9.59
N PHE A 77 -15.64 4.76 -10.33
CA PHE A 77 -15.19 6.15 -10.36
C PHE A 77 -16.23 7.09 -10.98
N ALA A 78 -16.91 6.67 -12.05
CA ALA A 78 -17.93 7.50 -12.69
C ALA A 78 -19.20 7.71 -11.84
N GLN A 79 -19.50 6.78 -10.92
CA GLN A 79 -20.66 6.83 -10.03
C GLN A 79 -20.37 7.44 -8.67
N HIS A 80 -19.10 7.73 -8.36
CA HIS A 80 -18.69 8.22 -7.05
C HIS A 80 -18.49 9.73 -7.08
N ASP A 81 -19.14 10.42 -6.15
CA ASP A 81 -18.84 11.83 -5.87
C ASP A 81 -17.63 11.92 -4.93
N PRO A 82 -16.55 12.63 -5.33
CA PRO A 82 -15.36 12.76 -4.50
C PRO A 82 -15.65 13.34 -3.12
N VAL A 83 -14.96 12.82 -2.11
CA VAL A 83 -15.11 13.29 -0.74
C VAL A 83 -14.46 14.66 -0.57
N ARG A 84 -15.12 15.58 0.15
CA ARG A 84 -14.45 16.82 0.59
C ARG A 84 -13.69 16.57 1.88
N PHE A 85 -12.50 17.18 1.99
CA PHE A 85 -11.70 17.10 3.20
C PHE A 85 -11.78 18.38 4.04
N SER A 86 -11.66 18.22 5.36
CA SER A 86 -11.49 19.35 6.28
C SER A 86 -10.03 19.76 6.33
N GLN A 87 -9.73 21.05 6.17
CA GLN A 87 -8.38 21.58 6.27
C GLN A 87 -8.19 22.31 7.61
N TRP A 88 -7.17 21.90 8.36
CA TRP A 88 -6.70 22.59 9.56
C TRP A 88 -5.36 23.25 9.26
N GLY A 89 -5.27 24.57 9.44
CA GLY A 89 -4.09 25.36 9.06
C GLY A 89 -4.24 26.02 7.68
N THR A 90 -3.43 27.05 7.42
CA THR A 90 -3.57 27.92 6.25
C THR A 90 -2.39 27.87 5.29
N ASP A 91 -1.21 27.45 5.75
CA ASP A 91 0.05 27.46 4.98
C ASP A 91 0.53 26.03 4.70
N ILE A 92 -0.32 25.26 4.02
CA ILE A 92 -0.04 23.85 3.70
C ILE A 92 0.53 23.78 2.28
N ASP A 93 1.57 22.96 2.09
CA ASP A 93 2.19 22.72 0.78
C ASP A 93 1.12 22.33 -0.27
N PRO A 94 0.99 23.07 -1.39
CA PRO A 94 0.06 22.74 -2.47
C PRO A 94 0.20 21.31 -3.00
N LYS A 95 1.40 20.73 -2.97
CA LYS A 95 1.61 19.34 -3.40
C LYS A 95 0.98 18.34 -2.42
N ALA A 96 1.00 18.65 -1.12
CA ALA A 96 0.33 17.85 -0.10
C ALA A 96 -1.19 17.90 -0.29
N LEU A 97 -1.74 19.09 -0.54
CA LEU A 97 -3.17 19.25 -0.87
C LEU A 97 -3.54 18.49 -2.15
N HIS A 98 -2.70 18.52 -3.19
CA HIS A 98 -2.91 17.73 -4.40
C HIS A 98 -2.97 16.22 -4.15
N GLN A 99 -2.09 15.69 -3.28
CA GLN A 99 -2.20 14.30 -2.86
C GLN A 99 -3.51 14.01 -2.14
N MET A 100 -3.99 14.94 -1.31
CA MET A 100 -5.28 14.77 -0.65
C MET A 100 -6.46 14.80 -1.63
N TYR A 101 -6.45 15.70 -2.61
CA TYR A 101 -7.47 15.72 -3.66
C TYR A 101 -7.51 14.37 -4.38
N ASN A 102 -6.36 13.88 -4.87
CA ASN A 102 -6.29 12.57 -5.53
C ASN A 102 -6.78 11.41 -4.65
N ALA A 103 -6.49 11.45 -3.35
CA ALA A 103 -6.94 10.43 -2.42
C ALA A 103 -8.46 10.46 -2.20
N CYS A 104 -9.07 11.65 -2.25
CA CYS A 104 -10.50 11.84 -2.10
C CYS A 104 -11.32 11.49 -3.35
N GLU A 105 -10.67 11.38 -4.52
CA GLU A 105 -11.29 10.88 -5.77
C GLU A 105 -11.52 9.36 -5.73
N LEU A 106 -10.90 8.64 -4.79
CA LEU A 106 -11.01 7.19 -4.70
C LEU A 106 -12.42 6.78 -4.24
N PRO A 107 -13.13 5.88 -4.95
CA PRO A 107 -14.47 5.42 -4.57
C PRO A 107 -14.60 4.76 -3.20
N ILE A 108 -13.46 4.39 -2.62
CA ILE A 108 -13.35 3.80 -1.29
C ILE A 108 -13.22 4.86 -0.18
N ALA A 109 -12.96 6.12 -0.51
CA ALA A 109 -12.84 7.20 0.46
C ALA A 109 -14.22 7.57 1.01
N SER A 110 -14.32 7.73 2.34
CA SER A 110 -15.58 8.12 3.01
C SER A 110 -15.48 9.45 3.73
N LYS A 111 -14.33 9.74 4.36
CA LYS A 111 -14.05 11.02 5.06
C LYS A 111 -12.56 11.33 4.99
N ALA A 112 -12.26 12.62 5.08
CA ALA A 112 -10.90 13.09 4.90
C ALA A 112 -10.61 14.37 5.70
N ALA A 113 -9.37 14.50 6.19
CA ALA A 113 -8.87 15.72 6.82
C ALA A 113 -7.36 15.88 6.63
N VAL A 114 -6.90 17.13 6.61
CA VAL A 114 -5.49 17.52 6.52
C VAL A 114 -5.15 18.39 7.73
N MET A 115 -4.02 18.09 8.38
CA MET A 115 -3.54 18.78 9.59
C MET A 115 -2.59 19.94 9.24
N PRO A 116 -2.32 20.86 10.19
CA PRO A 116 -1.49 22.04 9.91
C PRO A 116 -0.03 21.74 9.56
N ASP A 117 0.48 20.56 9.95
CA ASP A 117 1.82 20.06 9.70
C ASP A 117 1.92 19.24 8.40
N ALA A 118 0.84 19.23 7.61
CA ALA A 118 0.79 18.39 6.43
C ALA A 118 1.80 18.80 5.36
N HIS A 119 2.45 17.80 4.79
CA HIS A 119 3.47 17.96 3.76
C HIS A 119 3.51 16.75 2.84
N LEU A 120 4.29 16.86 1.77
CA LEU A 120 4.38 15.84 0.73
C LEU A 120 4.74 14.45 1.32
N GLY A 121 3.86 13.48 1.08
CA GLY A 121 4.05 12.07 1.44
C GLY A 121 4.15 11.17 0.21
N TYR A 122 3.76 9.91 0.35
CA TYR A 122 3.71 8.92 -0.74
C TYR A 122 2.28 8.41 -0.95
N GLY A 123 1.62 8.89 -1.99
CA GLY A 123 0.21 8.60 -2.29
C GLY A 123 -0.76 9.54 -1.56
N VAL A 124 -0.64 9.64 -0.24
CA VAL A 124 -1.35 10.62 0.60
C VAL A 124 -0.33 11.54 1.29
N PRO A 125 -0.71 12.75 1.73
CA PRO A 125 0.21 13.61 2.48
C PRO A 125 0.50 13.05 3.88
N ILE A 126 1.68 13.35 4.41
CA ILE A 126 1.94 13.17 5.84
C ILE A 126 1.08 14.20 6.58
N GLY A 127 0.59 13.87 7.78
CA GLY A 127 -0.30 14.76 8.54
C GLY A 127 -1.74 14.78 8.01
N CYS A 128 -2.24 13.65 7.49
CA CYS A 128 -3.64 13.54 7.07
C CYS A 128 -4.38 12.37 7.70
N VAL A 129 -5.70 12.42 7.57
CA VAL A 129 -6.61 11.33 7.90
C VAL A 129 -7.43 11.02 6.65
N LEU A 130 -7.42 9.76 6.22
CA LEU A 130 -8.27 9.25 5.15
C LEU A 130 -9.03 8.03 5.67
N ALA A 131 -10.33 8.18 5.88
CA ALA A 131 -11.20 7.07 6.19
C ALA A 131 -11.59 6.36 4.90
N THR A 132 -11.48 5.03 4.89
CA THR A 132 -11.83 4.20 3.73
C THR A 132 -12.79 3.09 4.12
N GLU A 133 -13.60 2.63 3.15
CA GLU A 133 -14.55 1.54 3.35
C GLU A 133 -13.98 0.21 2.86
N ASN A 134 -13.99 -0.80 3.74
CA ASN A 134 -13.58 -2.17 3.47
C ASN A 134 -12.21 -2.31 2.76
N THR A 135 -11.33 -1.34 2.95
CA THR A 135 -10.06 -1.25 2.24
C THR A 135 -8.96 -0.79 3.18
N VAL A 136 -7.74 -1.28 2.95
CA VAL A 136 -6.52 -0.78 3.59
C VAL A 136 -5.60 -0.29 2.49
N ILE A 137 -5.08 0.92 2.64
CA ILE A 137 -4.09 1.51 1.73
C ILE A 137 -2.76 1.53 2.49
N PRO A 138 -1.83 0.58 2.26
CA PRO A 138 -0.58 0.50 3.03
C PRO A 138 0.23 1.80 3.00
N ASN A 139 0.30 2.45 1.84
CA ASN A 139 1.02 3.72 1.69
C ASN A 139 0.38 4.88 2.47
N ALA A 140 -0.91 4.79 2.80
CA ALA A 140 -1.57 5.77 3.66
C ALA A 140 -1.31 5.54 5.16
N VAL A 141 -0.80 4.37 5.55
CA VAL A 141 -0.33 4.10 6.91
C VAL A 141 1.09 4.63 7.10
N GLY A 142 1.92 4.54 6.06
CA GLY A 142 3.33 4.91 6.07
C GLY A 142 4.27 3.71 6.15
N VAL A 143 5.54 3.94 5.82
CA VAL A 143 6.57 2.88 5.79
C VAL A 143 7.03 2.50 7.20
N ASP A 144 7.11 3.48 8.11
CA ASP A 144 7.39 3.26 9.53
C ASP A 144 6.08 3.06 10.31
N ILE A 145 5.57 1.83 10.23
CA ILE A 145 4.27 1.47 10.78
C ILE A 145 4.29 1.63 12.30
N ALA A 146 3.32 2.40 12.81
CA ALA A 146 3.15 2.70 14.23
C ALA A 146 4.25 3.57 14.84
N CYS A 147 4.96 4.37 14.01
CA CYS A 147 5.74 5.52 14.47
C CYS A 147 4.88 6.41 15.39
N ARG A 148 5.36 6.70 16.60
CA ARG A 148 4.59 7.39 17.64
C ARG A 148 5.47 7.96 18.74
N MET A 149 4.85 8.81 19.55
CA MET A 149 5.40 9.26 20.83
C MET A 149 4.88 8.40 21.97
N LYS A 150 5.73 8.15 22.97
CA LYS A 150 5.36 7.56 24.26
C LYS A 150 5.80 8.51 25.37
N LEU A 151 4.85 8.94 26.21
CA LEU A 151 5.12 9.73 27.41
C LEU A 151 5.04 8.83 28.64
N THR A 152 6.04 8.92 29.51
CA THR A 152 6.04 8.31 30.84
C THR A 152 6.27 9.41 31.86
N VAL A 153 5.44 9.46 32.90
CA VAL A 153 5.52 10.46 33.96
C VAL A 153 6.07 9.79 35.21
N PHE A 154 7.13 10.36 35.78
CA PHE A 154 7.75 9.89 37.01
C PHE A 154 7.44 10.87 38.14
N ASP A 155 7.22 10.35 39.35
CA ASP A 155 7.09 11.16 40.54
C ASP A 155 8.48 11.56 41.06
N ILE A 156 9.11 12.50 40.35
CA ILE A 156 10.42 13.05 40.68
C ILE A 156 10.34 14.58 40.71
N GLY A 157 10.85 15.17 41.80
CA GLY A 157 10.94 16.62 41.93
C GLY A 157 11.97 17.23 40.96
N TRP A 158 11.64 18.42 40.43
CA TRP A 158 12.50 19.15 39.49
C TRP A 158 13.94 19.33 39.98
N GLU A 159 14.13 19.73 41.25
CA GLU A 159 15.46 19.97 41.81
C GLU A 159 16.34 18.72 41.81
N LEU A 160 15.76 17.56 42.12
CA LEU A 160 16.50 16.29 42.11
C LEU A 160 16.94 15.93 40.68
N PHE A 161 16.05 16.11 39.70
CA PHE A 161 16.38 15.90 38.29
C PHE A 161 17.50 16.85 37.83
N HIS A 162 17.34 18.14 38.11
CA HIS A 162 18.25 19.19 37.66
C HIS A 162 19.67 19.03 38.22
N HIS A 163 19.80 18.64 39.49
CA HIS A 163 21.10 18.43 40.12
C HIS A 163 21.74 17.06 39.83
N ARG A 164 20.99 16.10 39.26
CA ARG A 164 21.48 14.74 38.98
C ARG A 164 21.32 14.31 37.51
N THR A 165 21.49 15.23 36.57
CA THR A 165 21.32 14.98 35.13
C THR A 165 22.21 13.85 34.59
N LEU A 166 23.44 13.69 35.11
CA LEU A 166 24.39 12.70 34.60
C LEU A 166 23.90 11.24 34.75
N PRO A 167 23.48 10.77 35.94
CA PRO A 167 22.84 9.46 36.08
C PRO A 167 21.66 9.22 35.13
N PHE A 168 20.77 10.20 34.94
CA PHE A 168 19.62 10.04 34.04
C PHE A 168 20.05 9.93 32.58
N ARG A 169 21.02 10.75 32.16
CA ARG A 169 21.61 10.66 30.83
C ARG A 169 22.26 9.30 30.61
N ASP A 170 23.04 8.82 31.58
CA ASP A 170 23.77 7.56 31.45
C ASP A 170 22.78 6.37 31.39
N VAL A 171 21.69 6.39 32.16
CA VAL A 171 20.59 5.43 32.03
C VAL A 171 19.98 5.48 30.63
N LEU A 172 19.67 6.66 30.10
CA LEU A 172 19.11 6.78 28.75
C LEU A 172 20.08 6.20 27.70
N LEU A 173 21.37 6.53 27.77
CA LEU A 173 22.37 6.04 26.81
C LEU A 173 22.59 4.52 26.91
N ASN A 174 22.53 3.96 28.13
CA ASN A 174 22.69 2.52 28.34
C ASN A 174 21.44 1.73 27.95
N GLU A 175 20.25 2.30 28.14
CA GLU A 175 18.95 1.63 27.94
C GLU A 175 18.26 1.95 26.61
N THR A 176 18.92 2.72 25.74
CA THR A 176 18.46 3.00 24.37
C THR A 176 19.58 2.74 23.35
N ARG A 177 19.18 2.44 22.11
CA ARG A 177 20.09 2.31 20.98
C ARG A 177 19.60 3.23 19.87
N PHE A 178 20.48 4.09 19.38
CA PHE A 178 20.20 5.02 18.29
C PHE A 178 21.07 4.70 17.10
N GLY A 179 20.48 4.77 15.90
CA GLY A 179 21.21 4.63 14.64
C GLY A 179 20.80 3.39 13.84
N PRO A 180 20.88 3.44 12.50
CA PRO A 180 20.57 2.31 11.64
C PRO A 180 21.44 1.09 11.97
N GLY A 181 20.81 -0.06 12.17
CA GLY A 181 21.50 -1.33 12.43
C GLY A 181 22.00 -1.51 13.87
N CYS A 182 21.77 -0.55 14.76
CA CYS A 182 22.07 -0.70 16.18
C CYS A 182 21.02 -1.59 16.86
N ALA A 183 21.48 -2.49 17.72
CA ALA A 183 20.65 -3.40 18.50
C ALA A 183 21.30 -3.67 19.86
N PHE A 184 20.50 -4.15 20.82
CA PHE A 184 21.04 -4.78 22.03
C PHE A 184 21.62 -6.16 21.68
N GLY A 185 22.53 -6.67 22.52
CA GLY A 185 23.05 -8.02 22.33
C GLY A 185 21.98 -9.10 22.54
N PRO A 186 22.20 -10.31 22.00
CA PRO A 186 21.24 -11.40 22.12
C PRO A 186 20.87 -11.70 23.58
N GLY A 187 19.57 -11.66 23.90
CA GLY A 187 19.05 -11.99 25.23
C GLY A 187 19.18 -10.89 26.29
N GLU A 188 19.78 -9.73 25.97
CA GLU A 188 19.86 -8.57 26.88
C GLU A 188 18.47 -7.97 27.18
N ARG A 189 17.54 -8.07 26.23
CA ARG A 189 16.19 -7.52 26.33
C ARG A 189 15.18 -8.63 26.09
N GLN A 190 14.21 -8.74 27.00
CA GLN A 190 13.10 -9.69 26.92
C GLN A 190 11.80 -8.91 27.01
N HIS A 191 10.83 -9.24 26.16
CA HIS A 191 9.52 -8.61 26.17
C HIS A 191 8.44 -9.66 25.91
N PRO A 192 7.31 -9.67 26.66
CA PRO A 192 6.25 -10.68 26.52
C PRO A 192 5.67 -10.79 25.11
N ILE A 193 5.80 -9.74 24.29
CA ILE A 193 5.37 -9.77 22.88
C ILE A 193 6.09 -10.86 22.08
N MET A 194 7.30 -11.27 22.48
CA MET A 194 8.09 -12.27 21.76
C MET A 194 7.58 -13.70 21.93
N ASP A 195 6.69 -13.91 22.90
CA ASP A 195 6.02 -15.18 23.20
C ASP A 195 4.63 -15.27 22.56
N ASP A 196 4.20 -14.23 21.85
CA ASP A 196 2.89 -14.17 21.24
C ASP A 196 2.75 -15.17 20.06
N GLU A 197 1.72 -16.02 20.11
CA GLU A 197 1.46 -17.04 19.10
C GLU A 197 1.22 -16.45 17.69
N ARG A 198 0.86 -15.17 17.58
CA ARG A 198 0.69 -14.48 16.29
C ARG A 198 1.97 -14.44 15.46
N TRP A 199 3.15 -14.53 16.07
CA TRP A 199 4.41 -14.67 15.32
C TRP A 199 4.42 -15.90 14.40
N LYS A 200 3.64 -16.93 14.73
CA LYS A 200 3.52 -18.17 13.95
C LYS A 200 2.35 -18.14 12.94
N ALA A 201 1.48 -17.12 12.99
CA ALA A 201 0.26 -17.07 12.18
C ALA A 201 0.53 -16.89 10.68
N LEU A 202 1.57 -16.14 10.32
CA LEU A 202 1.93 -15.87 8.92
C LEU A 202 3.44 -16.00 8.71
N LYS A 203 3.84 -16.48 7.53
CA LYS A 203 5.26 -16.59 7.15
C LYS A 203 6.00 -15.25 7.24
N VAL A 204 5.33 -14.15 6.87
CA VAL A 204 5.91 -12.81 6.96
C VAL A 204 6.25 -12.44 8.41
N LEU A 205 5.38 -12.74 9.37
CA LEU A 205 5.59 -12.45 10.78
C LEU A 205 6.75 -13.29 11.33
N LYS A 206 6.77 -14.59 11.00
CA LYS A 206 7.86 -15.48 11.40
C LYS A 206 9.23 -14.97 10.91
N ASN A 207 9.28 -14.45 9.69
CA ASN A 207 10.52 -13.98 9.08
C ASN A 207 11.05 -12.67 9.70
N VAL A 208 10.18 -11.82 10.26
CA VAL A 208 10.58 -10.55 10.86
C VAL A 208 10.67 -10.60 12.38
N ARG A 209 10.37 -11.75 13.01
CA ARG A 209 10.39 -11.92 14.47
C ARG A 209 11.74 -11.58 15.09
N ASP A 210 12.84 -12.11 14.53
CA ASP A 210 14.17 -11.89 15.12
C ASP A 210 14.65 -10.45 14.90
N LEU A 211 14.22 -9.81 13.81
CA LEU A 211 14.42 -8.38 13.58
C LEU A 211 13.64 -7.54 14.59
N ALA A 212 12.39 -7.91 14.89
CA ALA A 212 11.62 -7.22 15.93
C ALA A 212 12.25 -7.42 17.31
N ALA A 213 12.78 -8.61 17.60
CA ALA A 213 13.47 -8.91 18.86
C ALA A 213 14.70 -8.02 19.09
N SER A 214 15.48 -7.73 18.03
CA SER A 214 16.68 -6.90 18.12
C SER A 214 16.39 -5.40 18.30
N GLN A 215 15.13 -4.99 18.14
CA GLN A 215 14.66 -3.61 18.23
C GLN A 215 13.94 -3.28 19.56
N LEU A 216 13.85 -4.25 20.49
CA LEU A 216 13.29 -4.08 21.84
C LEU A 216 14.33 -3.57 22.86
#